data_AF-A0A940NXQ2-F1
#
_entry.id   AF-A0A940NXQ2-F1
#
_cell.length_a   1.000
_cell.length_b   1.000
_cell.length_c   1.000
_cell.angle_alpha   90.00
_cell.angle_beta   90.00
_cell.angle_gamma   90.00
#
_symmetry.space_group_name_H-M   'P 1'
#
loop_
_entity.id
_entity.type
_entity.pdbx_description
1 polymer ?
#
loop_
_entity_poly.entity_id
_entity_poly.type
_entity_poly.pdbx_seq_one_letter_code
_entity_poly.pdbx_strand_id
1 'polypeptide(L)' 'MKKLEETVKKPTADKLKPKLFSVMKTYSKAQFVKDLVAGVIVAIIALPLSIALALASGVNPEQGLYTAIVA' A
#
# COMPACT_ATOMS: atom_id res chain seq x y z
N MET A 1 25.81 40.05 10.80
CA MET A 1 24.65 39.35 11.41
C MET A 1 23.61 39.04 10.33
N LYS A 2 23.92 38.14 9.38
CA LYS A 2 23.04 37.72 8.27
C LYS A 2 22.99 36.18 8.21
N LYS A 3 22.81 35.56 9.37
CA LYS A 3 22.84 34.11 9.54
C LYS A 3 21.75 33.79 10.55
N LEU A 4 20.50 33.64 10.11
CA LEU A 4 19.38 33.05 10.86
C LEU A 4 18.00 33.09 10.15
N GLU A 5 17.90 33.16 8.82
CA GLU A 5 16.57 33.20 8.14
C GLU A 5 16.42 32.26 6.93
N GLU A 6 17.01 31.05 6.95
CA GLU A 6 16.92 30.17 5.77
C GLU A 6 16.66 28.68 6.03
N THR A 7 15.93 28.31 7.09
CA THR A 7 15.43 26.91 7.22
C THR A 7 14.03 26.77 7.82
N VAL A 8 13.22 27.83 7.86
CA VAL A 8 11.76 27.65 8.04
C VAL A 8 11.17 27.32 6.67
N LYS A 9 11.33 26.05 6.26
CA LYS A 9 10.68 25.49 5.07
C LYS A 9 9.18 25.53 5.30
N LYS A 10 8.54 26.56 4.75
CA LYS A 10 7.08 26.78 4.70
C LYS A 10 6.35 25.43 4.59
N PRO A 11 5.30 25.16 5.39
CA PRO A 11 4.42 24.03 5.14
C PRO A 11 3.69 24.30 3.82
N THR A 12 4.33 23.91 2.72
CA THR A 12 3.83 24.20 1.38
C THR A 12 2.64 23.29 1.13
N ALA A 13 1.47 23.91 0.96
CA ALA A 13 0.25 23.27 0.46
C ALA A 13 0.45 22.57 -0.91
N ASP A 14 1.61 22.76 -1.56
CA ASP A 14 2.04 22.10 -2.82
C ASP A 14 2.49 20.63 -2.66
N LYS A 15 2.37 20.04 -1.47
CA LYS A 15 2.82 18.67 -1.17
C LYS A 15 1.73 17.60 -1.16
N LEU A 16 0.54 17.88 -1.71
CA LEU A 16 -0.43 16.83 -2.06
C LEU A 16 -0.01 16.10 -3.35
N LYS A 17 1.26 15.69 -3.44
CA LYS A 17 1.76 14.84 -4.53
C LYS A 17 1.73 13.41 -4.01
N PRO A 18 0.84 12.55 -4.51
CA PRO A 18 0.76 11.17 -4.04
C PRO A 18 2.12 10.51 -4.18
N LYS A 19 2.58 9.86 -3.10
CA LYS A 19 3.90 9.23 -3.06
C LYS A 19 4.04 8.20 -4.18
N LEU A 20 2.93 7.60 -4.62
CA LEU A 20 2.81 6.72 -5.79
C LEU A 20 3.50 7.28 -7.04
N PHE A 21 3.24 8.55 -7.40
CA PHE A 21 3.84 9.18 -8.58
C PHE A 21 5.33 9.48 -8.40
N SER A 22 5.81 9.59 -7.16
CA SER A 22 7.23 9.80 -6.87
C SER A 22 8.05 8.50 -6.88
N VAL A 23 7.48 7.39 -6.38
CA VAL A 23 8.19 6.10 -6.26
C VAL A 23 8.23 5.32 -7.58
N MET A 24 7.24 5.52 -8.45
CA MET A 24 7.19 4.89 -9.78
C MET A 24 8.39 5.28 -10.67
N LYS A 25 8.93 6.50 -10.52
CA LYS A 25 10.08 6.99 -11.30
C LYS A 25 11.41 6.32 -10.95
N THR A 26 11.52 5.76 -9.75
CA THR A 26 12.75 5.14 -9.23
C THR A 26 12.59 3.64 -9.01
N TYR A 27 11.51 3.05 -9.51
CA TYR A 27 11.21 1.63 -9.28
C TYR A 27 12.15 0.74 -10.09
N SER A 28 12.84 -0.16 -9.40
CA SER A 28 13.85 -1.06 -10.00
C SER A 28 13.34 -2.50 -10.12
N LYS A 29 13.92 -3.28 -11.05
CA LYS A 29 13.61 -4.71 -11.22
C LYS A 29 13.88 -5.54 -9.95
N ALA A 30 14.89 -5.16 -9.16
CA ALA A 30 15.20 -5.83 -7.90
C ALA A 30 14.13 -5.59 -6.83
N GLN A 31 13.51 -4.40 -6.81
CA GLN A 31 12.37 -4.13 -5.92
C GLN A 31 11.12 -4.88 -6.38
N PHE A 32 10.88 -4.98 -7.69
CA PHE A 32 9.78 -5.78 -8.23
C PHE A 32 9.81 -7.24 -7.78
N VAL A 33 10.96 -7.90 -7.83
CA VAL A 33 11.07 -9.30 -7.37
C VAL A 33 10.77 -9.41 -5.86
N LYS A 34 11.25 -8.46 -5.06
CA LYS A 34 10.96 -8.43 -3.62
C LYS A 34 9.47 -8.23 -3.34
N ASP A 35 8.85 -7.29 -4.05
CA ASP A 35 7.42 -6.99 -3.90
C ASP A 35 6.56 -8.16 -4.38
N LEU A 36 6.98 -8.88 -5.42
CA LEU A 36 6.30 -10.09 -5.90
C LEU A 36 6.35 -11.21 -4.84
N VAL A 37 7.53 -11.48 -4.27
CA VAL A 37 7.67 -12.49 -3.21
C VAL A 37 6.85 -12.10 -1.98
N ALA A 38 6.89 -10.83 -1.59
CA ALA A 38 6.06 -10.32 -0.50
C ALA A 38 4.56 -10.50 -0.81
N GLY A 39 4.12 -10.18 -2.03
CA GLY A 39 2.74 -10.35 -2.48
C GLY A 39 2.27 -11.81 -2.41
N VAL A 40 3.11 -12.78 -2.81
CA VAL A 40 2.78 -14.21 -2.73
C VAL A 40 2.60 -14.65 -1.27
N ILE A 41 3.49 -14.24 -0.37
CA ILE A 41 3.40 -14.57 1.05
C ILE A 41 2.11 -13.97 1.65
N VAL A 42 1.82 -12.71 1.33
CA VAL A 42 0.60 -12.02 1.78
C VAL A 42 -0.66 -12.70 1.23
N ALA A 43 -0.66 -13.16 -0.03
CA ALA A 43 -1.79 -13.88 -0.60
C ALA A 43 -2.10 -15.18 0.17
N ILE A 44 -1.09 -15.95 0.54
CA ILE A 44 -1.26 -17.21 1.28
C ILE A 44 -1.93 -16.98 2.63
N ILE A 45 -1.58 -15.91 3.35
CA ILE A 45 -2.18 -15.59 4.66
C ILE A 45 -3.55 -14.90 4.52
N ALA A 46 -3.77 -14.14 3.45
CA ALA A 46 -5.01 -13.38 3.24
C ALA A 46 -6.18 -14.28 2.80
N LEU A 47 -5.92 -15.33 2.01
CA LEU A 47 -6.94 -16.27 1.56
C LEU A 47 -7.73 -16.95 2.70
N PRO A 48 -7.10 -17.60 3.71
CA PRO A 48 -7.84 -18.20 4.81
C PRO A 48 -8.51 -17.16 5.71
N LEU A 49 -7.88 -15.99 5.91
CA LEU A 49 -8.46 -14.91 6.72
C LEU A 49 -9.74 -14.34 6.08
N SER A 50 -9.74 -14.14 4.76
CA SER A 50 -10.89 -13.65 4.00
C SER A 50 -12.09 -14.61 4.10
N ILE A 51 -11.85 -15.92 3.93
CA ILE A 51 -12.88 -16.94 4.07
C ILE A 51 -13.42 -16.98 5.51
N ALA A 52 -12.54 -16.86 6.50
CA ALA A 52 -12.95 -16.82 7.91
C ALA A 52 -13.84 -15.60 8.22
N LEU A 53 -13.50 -14.42 7.69
CA LEU A 53 -14.30 -13.21 7.89
C LEU A 53 -15.66 -13.29 7.18
N ALA A 54 -15.71 -13.89 5.98
CA ALA A 54 -16.97 -14.14 5.27
C ALA A 54 -17.91 -15.03 6.10
N LEU A 55 -17.39 -16.15 6.61
CA LEU A 55 -18.15 -17.05 7.46
C LEU A 55 -18.57 -16.38 8.78
N ALA A 56 -17.69 -15.60 9.41
CA ALA A 56 -18.00 -14.85 10.64
C ALA A 56 -19.08 -13.78 10.43
N SER A 57 -19.16 -13.23 9.22
CA SER A 57 -20.16 -12.23 8.82
C SER A 57 -21.47 -12.86 8.33
N GLY A 58 -21.60 -14.19 8.38
CA GLY A 58 -22.80 -14.92 7.93
C GLY A 58 -23.03 -14.89 6.43
N VAL A 59 -21.98 -14.59 5.64
CA VAL A 59 -22.04 -14.59 4.17
C VAL A 59 -21.31 -15.80 3.60
N ASN A 60 -21.59 -16.12 2.33
CA ASN A 60 -20.92 -17.24 1.68
C ASN A 60 -19.42 -16.94 1.43
N PRO A 61 -18.53 -17.94 1.51
CA PRO A 61 -17.10 -17.80 1.27
C PRO A 61 -16.72 -17.12 -0.05
N GLU A 62 -17.53 -17.27 -1.11
CA GLU A 62 -17.23 -16.65 -2.40
C GLU A 62 -17.20 -15.12 -2.28
N GLN A 63 -18.07 -14.54 -1.44
CA GLN A 63 -18.10 -13.09 -1.20
C GLN A 63 -16.86 -12.59 -0.47
N GLY A 64 -16.29 -13.40 0.44
CA GLY A 64 -15.00 -13.11 1.05
C GLY A 64 -13.91 -13.03 -0.02
N LEU A 65 -13.86 -14.01 -0.91
CA LEU A 65 -12.84 -14.07 -1.96
C LEU A 65 -12.96 -12.89 -2.93
N TYR A 66 -14.18 -12.52 -3.35
CA TYR A 66 -14.38 -11.35 -4.21
C TYR A 66 -13.91 -10.06 -3.54
N THR A 67 -14.21 -9.89 -2.26
CA THR A 67 -13.80 -8.70 -1.49
C THR A 67 -12.28 -8.64 -1.36
N ALA A 68 -11.62 -9.78 -1.12
CA ALA A 68 -10.15 -9.83 -1.00
C ALA A 68 -9.39 -9.46 -2.29
N ILE A 69 -10.05 -9.49 -3.45
CA ILE A 69 -9.44 -9.18 -4.75
C ILE A 69 -9.79 -7.76 -5.21
N VAL A 70 -11.02 -7.30 -4.98
CA VAL A 70 -11.55 -6.06 -5.57
C VAL A 70 -11.45 -4.86 -4.65
N ALA A 71 -11.62 -5.05 -3.34
CA ALA A 71 -11.66 -3.97 -2.35
C ALA A 71 -10.25 -3.49 -1.98
#